data_AF-A0A2G9SS27-F1
#
_entry.id   AF-A0A2G9SS27-F1
#
_cell.length_a   1.000
_cell.length_b   1.000
_cell.length_c   1.000
_cell.angle_alpha   90.00
_cell.angle_beta   90.00
_cell.angle_gamma   90.00
#
_symmetry.space_group_name_H-M   'P 1'
#
loop_
_entity.id
_entity.type
_entity.pdbx_description
1 polymer ?
#
loop_
_entity_poly.entity_id
_entity_poly.type
_entity_poly.pdbx_seq_one_letter_code
_entity_poly.pdbx_strand_id
1 'polypeptide(L)'
;MTNNFTTSARENRVGLWISVSFLWGTTFYISSIFVLRLTSEQLGGNFHPEFLDSLKSYLFYAPLIIAVALGGYGVNRLYDPTGAKRQERISSVTAGVKEKVFVSFLGSLATSFGFCLMTALAFWAAHFTFGIAFEMSLGAILIGSLVNMLAGLLGSLLTGLVFLGLKLAGKFPAGEVVP
;
A
#
# COMPACT_ATOMS: atom_id res chain seq x y z
N MET A 1 14.48 -4.73 -27.37
CA MET A 1 13.26 -3.99 -26.96
C MET A 1 13.47 -3.46 -25.56
N THR A 2 14.06 -2.26 -25.45
CA THR A 2 14.22 -1.54 -24.17
C THR A 2 12.88 -0.91 -23.83
N ASN A 3 12.07 -1.61 -23.02
CA ASN A 3 10.87 -1.02 -22.44
C ASN A 3 11.31 0.11 -21.50
N ASN A 4 11.24 1.34 -22.00
CA ASN A 4 11.54 2.55 -21.25
C ASN A 4 10.59 2.62 -20.04
N PHE A 5 11.15 2.49 -18.83
CA PHE A 5 10.45 2.65 -17.55
C PHE A 5 9.60 3.94 -17.49
N THR A 6 10.03 4.97 -18.23
CA THR A 6 9.37 6.28 -18.34
C THR A 6 8.06 6.26 -19.12
N THR A 7 7.90 5.38 -20.12
CA THR A 7 6.68 5.31 -20.94
C THR A 7 5.54 4.59 -20.21
N SER A 8 5.86 3.49 -19.51
CA SER A 8 4.89 2.72 -18.71
C SER A 8 4.32 3.52 -17.54
N ALA A 9 5.15 4.29 -16.84
CA ALA A 9 4.70 5.17 -15.75
C ALA A 9 3.80 6.32 -16.22
N ARG A 10 3.89 6.70 -17.51
CA ARG A 10 3.10 7.78 -18.12
C ARG A 10 1.66 7.37 -18.40
N GLU A 11 1.41 6.08 -18.66
CA GLU A 11 0.09 5.60 -19.04
C GLU A 11 -0.74 5.18 -17.81
N ASN A 12 -1.94 5.76 -17.68
CA ASN A 12 -2.90 5.40 -16.63
C ASN A 12 -3.59 4.08 -16.93
N ARG A 13 -2.83 2.98 -16.91
CA ARG A 13 -3.33 1.62 -17.19
C ARG A 13 -3.90 0.99 -15.91
N VAL A 14 -5.07 0.38 -16.01
CA VAL A 14 -5.71 -0.37 -14.90
C VAL A 14 -4.77 -1.45 -14.37
N GLY A 15 -4.05 -2.16 -15.24
CA GLY A 15 -3.07 -3.17 -14.84
C GLY A 15 -1.99 -2.64 -13.91
N LEU A 16 -1.51 -1.42 -14.12
CA LEU A 16 -0.49 -0.81 -13.26
C LEU A 16 -1.05 -0.52 -11.85
N TRP A 17 -2.30 -0.07 -11.76
CA TRP A 17 -2.97 0.10 -10.46
C TRP A 17 -3.12 -1.22 -9.74
N ILE A 18 -3.60 -2.26 -10.42
CA ILE A 18 -3.75 -3.60 -9.85
C ILE A 18 -2.40 -4.12 -9.35
N SER A 19 -1.36 -4.09 -10.19
CA SER A 19 -0.03 -4.58 -9.82
C SER A 19 0.58 -3.82 -8.64
N VAL A 20 0.49 -2.49 -8.62
CA VAL A 20 1.01 -1.65 -7.52
C VAL A 20 0.22 -1.90 -6.24
N SER A 21 -1.11 -2.01 -6.32
CA SER A 21 -1.97 -2.33 -5.18
C SER A 21 -1.70 -3.73 -4.62
N PHE A 22 -1.41 -4.72 -5.47
CA PHE A 22 -1.00 -6.05 -5.00
C PHE A 22 0.36 -6.03 -4.33
N LEU A 23 1.35 -5.33 -4.91
CA LEU A 23 2.67 -5.21 -4.32
C LEU A 23 2.59 -4.62 -2.91
N TRP A 24 2.00 -3.43 -2.77
CA TRP A 24 1.88 -2.76 -1.48
C TRP A 24 0.89 -3.44 -0.55
N GLY A 25 -0.24 -3.91 -1.07
CA GLY A 25 -1.24 -4.63 -0.31
C GLY A 25 -0.65 -5.88 0.34
N THR A 26 0.15 -6.66 -0.38
CA THR A 26 0.81 -7.85 0.18
C THR A 26 1.82 -7.47 1.28
N THR A 27 2.63 -6.44 1.05
CA THR A 27 3.58 -5.95 2.07
C THR A 27 2.85 -5.52 3.34
N PHE A 28 1.78 -4.73 3.20
CA PHE A 28 0.98 -4.29 4.34
C PHE A 28 0.19 -5.43 4.98
N TYR A 29 -0.25 -6.43 4.23
CA TYR A 29 -0.92 -7.60 4.77
C TYR A 29 -0.01 -8.35 5.76
N ILE A 30 1.23 -8.61 5.36
CA ILE A 30 2.23 -9.26 6.22
C ILE A 30 2.53 -8.42 7.46
N SER A 31 2.78 -7.11 7.29
CA SER A 31 3.04 -6.23 8.43
C SER A 31 1.83 -6.14 9.37
N SER A 32 0.62 -6.13 8.82
CA SER A 32 -0.62 -6.05 9.59
C SER A 32 -0.87 -7.31 10.40
N ILE A 33 -0.59 -8.51 9.86
CA ILE A 33 -0.65 -9.76 10.64
C ILE A 33 0.24 -9.65 11.87
N PHE A 34 1.49 -9.20 11.70
CA PHE A 34 2.43 -9.06 12.79
C PHE A 34 1.92 -8.08 13.86
N VAL A 35 1.45 -6.90 13.45
CA VAL A 35 0.95 -5.88 14.39
C VAL A 35 -0.35 -6.32 15.08
N LEU A 36 -1.28 -6.93 14.35
CA LEU A 36 -2.52 -7.46 14.92
C LEU A 36 -2.24 -8.57 15.92
N ARG A 37 -1.28 -9.45 15.64
CA ARG A 37 -0.83 -10.48 16.59
C ARG A 37 -0.29 -9.86 17.88
N LEU A 38 0.66 -8.93 17.77
CA LEU A 38 1.21 -8.25 18.95
C LEU A 38 0.12 -7.53 19.76
N THR A 39 -0.80 -6.86 19.08
CA THR A 39 -1.88 -6.12 19.73
C THR A 39 -2.89 -7.08 20.38
N SER A 40 -3.17 -8.22 19.75
CA SER A 40 -4.00 -9.27 20.32
C SER A 40 -3.39 -9.84 21.60
N GLU A 41 -2.10 -10.21 21.56
CA GLU A 41 -1.37 -10.75 22.71
C GLU A 41 -1.37 -9.75 23.89
N GLN A 42 -1.19 -8.46 23.63
CA GLN A 42 -1.19 -7.41 24.66
C GLN A 42 -2.57 -7.15 25.28
N LEU A 43 -3.65 -7.34 24.51
CA LEU A 43 -5.02 -7.04 24.94
C LEU A 43 -5.81 -8.30 25.33
N GLY A 44 -5.15 -9.46 25.43
CA GLY A 44 -5.76 -10.72 25.84
C GLY A 44 -6.68 -11.38 24.80
N GLY A 45 -6.51 -11.05 23.52
CA GLY A 45 -7.21 -11.71 22.41
C GLY A 45 -6.49 -12.96 21.91
N ASN A 46 -7.19 -13.81 21.16
CA ASN A 46 -6.61 -15.01 20.56
C ASN A 46 -6.50 -14.86 19.03
N PHE A 47 -5.38 -14.29 18.58
CA PHE A 47 -5.02 -14.16 17.17
C PHE A 47 -3.57 -14.60 16.94
N HIS A 48 -3.43 -15.88 16.58
CA HIS A 48 -2.15 -16.52 16.29
C HIS A 48 -2.26 -17.30 14.97
N PRO A 49 -2.40 -16.61 13.83
CA PRO A 49 -2.64 -17.30 12.57
C PRO A 49 -1.42 -18.12 12.18
N GLU A 50 -1.67 -19.38 11.82
CA GLU A 50 -0.64 -20.18 11.17
C GLU A 50 -0.41 -19.70 9.72
N PHE A 51 0.65 -20.21 9.10
CA PHE A 51 0.95 -19.88 7.70
C PHE A 51 -0.21 -20.23 6.77
N LEU A 52 -0.84 -21.40 6.96
CA LEU A 52 -1.99 -21.83 6.15
C LEU A 52 -3.22 -20.95 6.38
N ASP A 53 -3.42 -20.44 7.59
CA ASP A 53 -4.54 -19.55 7.91
C ASP A 53 -4.34 -18.16 7.29
N SER A 54 -3.09 -17.71 7.23
CA SER A 54 -2.70 -16.52 6.48
C SER A 54 -2.98 -16.70 4.99
N LEU A 55 -2.62 -17.83 4.39
CA LEU A 55 -2.96 -18.10 2.98
C LEU A 55 -4.47 -18.13 2.72
N LYS A 56 -5.24 -18.78 3.59
CA LYS A 56 -6.71 -18.85 3.48
C LYS A 56 -7.35 -17.47 3.58
N SER A 57 -6.94 -16.64 4.52
CA SER A 57 -7.46 -15.27 4.63
C SER A 57 -7.00 -14.37 3.48
N TYR A 58 -5.82 -14.63 2.91
CA TYR A 58 -5.36 -13.93 1.70
C TYR A 58 -6.30 -14.11 0.50
N LEU A 59 -7.04 -15.23 0.42
CA LEU A 59 -8.08 -15.43 -0.60
C LEU A 59 -9.21 -14.40 -0.51
N PHE A 60 -9.55 -13.93 0.70
CA PHE A 60 -10.51 -12.85 0.90
C PHE A 60 -9.87 -11.47 0.75
N TYR A 61 -8.60 -11.36 1.10
CA TYR A 61 -7.85 -10.11 1.01
C TYR A 61 -7.59 -9.68 -0.44
N ALA A 62 -7.23 -10.61 -1.33
CA ALA A 62 -6.92 -10.32 -2.72
C ALA A 62 -8.08 -9.62 -3.49
N PRO A 63 -9.35 -10.08 -3.40
CA PRO A 63 -10.50 -9.36 -3.95
C PRO A 63 -10.65 -7.94 -3.38
N LEU A 64 -10.39 -7.74 -2.08
CA LEU A 64 -10.44 -6.40 -1.47
C LEU A 64 -9.35 -5.47 -2.05
N ILE A 65 -8.13 -6.00 -2.28
CA ILE A 65 -7.07 -5.24 -2.97
C ILE A 65 -7.54 -4.83 -4.37
N ILE A 66 -8.14 -5.75 -5.13
CA ILE A 66 -8.66 -5.45 -6.47
C ILE A 66 -9.72 -4.36 -6.40
N ALA A 67 -10.64 -4.42 -5.44
CA ALA A 67 -11.67 -3.41 -5.25
C ALA A 67 -11.06 -2.02 -4.96
N VAL A 68 -10.04 -1.96 -4.10
CA VAL A 68 -9.29 -0.70 -3.82
C VAL A 68 -8.56 -0.20 -5.07
N ALA A 69 -7.93 -1.08 -5.84
CA ALA A 69 -7.22 -0.71 -7.07
C ALA A 69 -8.16 -0.12 -8.12
N LEU A 70 -9.31 -0.77 -8.35
CA LEU A 70 -10.33 -0.31 -9.28
C LEU A 70 -11.01 0.98 -8.79
N GLY A 71 -11.30 1.08 -7.50
CA GLY A 71 -11.84 2.29 -6.88
C GLY A 71 -10.89 3.47 -7.02
N GLY A 72 -9.61 3.28 -6.68
CA GLY A 72 -8.55 4.28 -6.84
C GLY A 72 -8.38 4.72 -8.29
N TYR A 73 -8.40 3.77 -9.23
CA TYR A 73 -8.39 4.06 -10.67
C TYR A 73 -9.60 4.90 -11.10
N GLY A 74 -10.80 4.52 -10.67
CA GLY A 74 -12.05 5.21 -10.99
C GLY A 74 -12.08 6.63 -10.45
N VAL A 75 -11.75 6.81 -9.17
CA VAL A 75 -11.59 8.12 -8.52
C VAL A 75 -10.57 8.97 -9.28
N ASN A 76 -9.39 8.41 -9.59
CA ASN A 76 -8.36 9.15 -10.33
C ASN A 76 -8.86 9.59 -11.72
N ARG A 77 -9.63 8.75 -12.42
CA ARG A 77 -10.20 9.09 -13.74
C ARG A 77 -11.28 10.17 -13.65
N LEU A 78 -12.05 10.22 -12.56
CA LEU A 78 -13.08 11.24 -12.34
C LEU A 78 -12.47 12.61 -11.97
N TYR A 79 -11.43 12.63 -11.12
CA TYR A 79 -10.84 13.87 -10.61
C TYR A 79 -9.71 14.45 -11.47
N ASP A 80 -9.09 13.65 -12.34
CA ASP A 80 -8.05 14.06 -13.29
C ASP A 80 -8.24 13.36 -14.65
N PRO A 81 -9.35 13.62 -15.35
CA PRO A 81 -9.69 12.93 -16.61
C PRO A 81 -8.69 13.21 -17.72
N THR A 82 -8.06 14.40 -17.72
CA THR A 82 -7.04 14.80 -18.70
C THR A 82 -5.62 14.38 -18.31
N GLY A 83 -5.40 13.89 -17.09
CA GLY A 83 -4.09 13.48 -16.59
C GLY A 83 -3.11 14.64 -16.33
N ALA A 84 -3.60 15.88 -16.37
CA ALA A 84 -2.77 17.08 -16.25
C ALA A 84 -2.07 17.14 -14.87
N LYS A 85 -2.78 16.79 -13.79
CA LYS A 85 -2.19 16.76 -12.44
C LYS A 85 -1.18 15.63 -12.28
N ARG A 86 -1.38 14.50 -12.97
CA ARG A 86 -0.40 13.40 -13.02
C ARG A 86 0.85 13.82 -13.77
N GLN A 87 0.72 14.47 -14.92
CA GLN A 87 1.88 14.97 -15.69
C GLN A 87 2.66 16.01 -14.90
N GLU A 88 1.99 16.94 -14.23
CA GLU A 88 2.60 17.91 -13.33
C GLU A 88 3.30 17.23 -12.14
N ARG A 89 2.73 16.16 -11.59
CA ARG A 89 3.36 15.38 -10.52
C ARG A 89 4.60 14.62 -11.01
N ILE A 90 4.55 14.03 -12.19
CA ILE A 90 5.70 13.35 -12.79
C ILE A 90 6.80 14.37 -13.10
N SER A 91 6.49 15.49 -13.76
CA SER A 91 7.48 16.52 -14.09
C SER A 91 8.12 17.13 -12.85
N SER A 92 7.36 17.38 -11.79
CA SER A 92 7.90 17.90 -10.52
C SER A 92 8.72 16.88 -9.72
N VAL A 93 8.44 15.57 -9.85
CA VAL A 93 9.29 14.50 -9.28
C VAL A 93 10.57 14.35 -10.10
N THR A 94 10.47 14.35 -11.43
CA THR A 94 11.63 14.26 -12.34
C THR A 94 12.54 15.48 -12.26
N ALA A 95 12.00 16.67 -12.02
CA ALA A 95 12.76 17.90 -11.80
C ALA A 95 13.37 18.01 -10.39
N GLY A 96 13.16 17.02 -9.51
CA GLY A 96 13.66 17.03 -8.13
C GLY A 96 13.00 18.05 -7.19
N VAL A 97 11.98 18.77 -7.64
CA VAL A 97 11.32 19.86 -6.88
C VAL A 97 10.46 19.32 -5.74
N LYS A 98 9.96 18.07 -5.85
CA LYS A 98 9.15 17.40 -4.81
C LYS A 98 9.94 16.67 -3.72
N GLU A 99 11.25 16.92 -3.60
CA GLU A 99 12.03 16.45 -2.43
C GLU A 99 11.61 17.17 -1.13
N LYS A 100 10.93 18.33 -1.19
CA LYS A 100 10.59 19.15 0.00
C LYS A 100 9.26 18.82 0.69
N VAL A 101 8.38 18.07 0.04
CA VAL A 101 7.11 17.66 0.65
C VAL A 101 6.98 16.18 0.40
N PHE A 102 7.16 15.36 1.45
CA PHE A 102 6.81 13.95 1.47
C PHE A 102 5.49 13.78 0.72
N VAL A 103 5.57 13.34 -0.54
CA VAL A 103 4.38 13.20 -1.37
C VAL A 103 3.64 12.03 -0.78
N SER A 104 2.69 12.34 0.11
CA SER A 104 1.80 11.43 0.83
C SER A 104 2.26 10.90 2.19
N PHE A 105 2.83 11.70 3.11
CA PHE A 105 2.91 11.26 4.52
C PHE A 105 1.53 10.85 5.06
N LEU A 106 0.53 11.73 4.92
CA LEU A 106 -0.83 11.47 5.37
C LEU A 106 -1.51 10.32 4.59
N GLY A 107 -1.26 10.21 3.29
CA GLY A 107 -1.83 9.12 2.50
C GLY A 107 -1.16 7.78 2.79
N SER A 108 0.14 7.73 3.12
CA SER A 108 0.80 6.49 3.56
C SER A 108 0.29 6.03 4.92
N LEU A 109 0.03 6.97 5.83
CA LEU A 109 -0.63 6.71 7.11
C LEU A 109 -2.03 6.12 6.90
N ALA A 110 -2.87 6.79 6.10
CA ALA A 110 -4.23 6.33 5.81
C ALA A 110 -4.25 4.98 5.09
N THR A 111 -3.32 4.77 4.15
CA THR A 111 -3.18 3.51 3.40
C THR A 111 -2.78 2.37 4.33
N SER A 112 -1.80 2.59 5.21
CA SER A 112 -1.34 1.58 6.16
C SER A 112 -2.40 1.22 7.21
N PHE A 113 -3.12 2.22 7.73
CA PHE A 113 -4.27 2.00 8.60
C PHE A 113 -5.36 1.19 7.88
N GLY A 114 -5.74 1.62 6.66
CA GLY A 114 -6.78 0.97 5.86
C GLY A 114 -6.44 -0.47 5.50
N PHE A 115 -5.20 -0.75 5.11
CA PHE A 115 -4.77 -2.13 4.82
C PHE A 115 -4.74 -3.03 6.06
N CYS A 116 -4.51 -2.48 7.25
CA CYS A 116 -4.63 -3.23 8.50
C CYS A 116 -6.09 -3.63 8.77
N LEU A 117 -7.02 -2.69 8.61
CA LEU A 117 -8.46 -2.97 8.71
C LEU A 117 -8.92 -4.00 7.68
N MET A 118 -8.44 -3.90 6.44
CA MET A 118 -8.72 -4.89 5.41
C MET A 118 -8.16 -6.27 5.76
N THR A 119 -6.99 -6.31 6.39
CA THR A 119 -6.38 -7.58 6.86
C THR A 119 -7.25 -8.20 7.94
N ALA A 120 -7.65 -7.42 8.94
CA ALA A 120 -8.57 -7.87 9.98
C ALA A 120 -9.91 -8.35 9.39
N LEU A 121 -10.47 -7.64 8.41
CA LEU A 121 -11.70 -8.04 7.71
C LEU A 121 -11.52 -9.36 6.94
N ALA A 122 -10.37 -9.56 6.29
CA ALA A 122 -10.07 -10.79 5.58
C ALA A 122 -9.95 -11.99 6.55
N PHE A 123 -9.30 -11.82 7.70
CA PHE A 123 -9.25 -12.84 8.74
C PHE A 123 -10.60 -13.11 9.38
N TRP A 124 -11.41 -12.06 9.60
CA TRP A 124 -12.79 -12.20 10.05
C TRP A 124 -13.61 -13.06 9.08
N ALA A 125 -13.58 -12.75 7.77
CA ALA A 125 -14.25 -13.57 6.76
C ALA A 125 -13.73 -15.03 6.72
N ALA A 126 -12.42 -15.20 6.88
CA ALA A 126 -11.79 -16.51 6.89
C ALA A 126 -12.12 -17.31 8.16
N HIS A 127 -12.35 -16.65 9.29
CA HIS A 127 -12.87 -17.27 10.51
C HIS A 127 -14.25 -17.89 10.26
N PHE A 128 -15.20 -17.15 9.66
CA PHE A 128 -16.53 -17.72 9.36
C PHE A 128 -16.49 -18.85 8.35
N THR A 129 -15.57 -18.82 7.39
CA THR A 129 -15.54 -19.78 6.29
C THR A 129 -14.72 -21.04 6.62
N PHE A 130 -13.59 -20.87 7.32
CA PHE A 130 -12.60 -21.92 7.53
C PHE A 130 -12.34 -22.24 9.02
N GLY A 131 -12.99 -21.56 9.96
CA GLY A 131 -12.82 -21.79 11.40
C GLY A 131 -11.48 -21.34 11.97
N ILE A 132 -10.81 -20.38 11.32
CA ILE A 132 -9.50 -19.85 11.75
C ILE A 132 -9.65 -19.09 13.08
N ALA A 133 -8.69 -19.22 13.99
CA ALA A 133 -8.69 -18.45 15.24
C ALA A 133 -8.56 -16.94 14.99
N PHE A 134 -9.66 -16.21 15.18
CA PHE A 134 -9.71 -14.74 15.08
C PHE A 134 -10.61 -14.17 16.17
N GLU A 135 -10.11 -14.17 17.41
CA GLU A 135 -10.82 -13.61 18.56
C GLU A 135 -10.18 -12.27 18.95
N MET A 136 -10.48 -11.24 18.16
CA MET A 136 -10.04 -9.88 18.43
C MET A 136 -11.24 -8.96 18.61
N SER A 137 -11.21 -8.15 19.66
CA SER A 137 -12.19 -7.07 19.83
C SER A 137 -11.98 -5.98 18.77
N LEU A 138 -13.04 -5.25 18.42
CA LEU A 138 -12.93 -4.10 17.53
C LEU A 138 -11.90 -3.07 18.03
N GLY A 139 -11.83 -2.88 19.35
CA GLY A 139 -10.82 -2.01 19.98
C GLY A 139 -9.39 -2.47 19.69
N ALA A 140 -9.10 -3.76 19.81
CA ALA A 140 -7.79 -4.32 19.49
C ALA A 140 -7.43 -4.15 18.01
N ILE A 141 -8.41 -4.32 17.11
CA ILE A 141 -8.22 -4.10 15.67
C ILE A 141 -7.90 -2.63 15.38
N LEU A 142 -8.62 -1.69 16.01
CA LEU A 142 -8.38 -0.25 15.82
C LEU A 142 -7.02 0.17 16.37
N ILE A 143 -6.65 -0.28 17.56
CA ILE A 143 -5.33 -0.02 18.16
C ILE A 143 -4.23 -0.60 17.26
N GLY A 144 -4.38 -1.86 16.82
CA GLY A 144 -3.42 -2.49 15.92
C GLY A 144 -3.31 -1.76 14.58
N SER A 145 -4.41 -1.24 14.05
CA SER A 145 -4.41 -0.41 12.84
C SER A 145 -3.69 0.92 13.03
N LEU A 146 -3.85 1.56 14.19
CA LEU A 146 -3.12 2.77 14.57
C LEU A 146 -1.63 2.50 14.73
N VAL A 147 -1.24 1.37 15.34
CA VAL A 147 0.18 0.98 15.47
C VAL A 147 0.76 0.65 14.09
N ASN A 148 -0.01 0.02 13.21
CA ASN A 148 0.44 -0.32 11.85
C ASN A 148 0.79 0.92 11.02
N MET A 149 0.22 2.08 11.33
CA MET A 149 0.61 3.35 10.71
C MET A 149 2.13 3.62 10.79
N LEU A 150 2.80 3.16 11.84
CA LEU A 150 4.27 3.25 11.97
C LEU A 150 4.98 2.46 10.87
N ALA A 151 4.45 1.30 10.47
CA ALA A 151 4.95 0.55 9.32
C ALA A 151 4.77 1.34 8.01
N GLY A 152 3.66 2.06 7.85
CA GLY A 152 3.45 3.01 6.74
C GLY A 152 4.47 4.15 6.70
N LEU A 153 4.86 4.67 7.87
CA LEU A 153 5.92 5.68 7.99
C LEU A 153 7.28 5.12 7.58
N LEU A 154 7.64 3.95 8.12
CA LEU A 154 8.89 3.27 7.78
C LEU A 154 8.96 2.93 6.29
N GLY A 155 7.88 2.42 5.69
CA GLY A 155 7.80 2.14 4.26
C GLY A 155 7.99 3.40 3.41
N SER A 156 7.42 4.53 3.83
CA SER A 156 7.59 5.82 3.13
C SER A 156 9.01 6.34 3.23
N LEU A 157 9.64 6.23 4.41
CA LEU A 157 11.04 6.60 4.64
C LEU A 157 11.98 5.75 3.80
N LEU A 158 11.80 4.42 3.80
CA LEU A 158 12.60 3.50 3.01
C LEU A 158 12.48 3.76 1.52
N THR A 159 11.26 4.01 1.03
CA THR A 159 11.04 4.37 -0.37
C THR A 159 11.77 5.67 -0.73
N GLY A 160 11.73 6.67 0.16
CA GLY A 160 12.49 7.92 0.02
C GLY A 160 14.01 7.69 -0.04
N LEU A 161 14.54 6.81 0.83
CA LEU A 161 15.96 6.45 0.84
C LEU A 161 16.38 5.71 -0.44
N VAL A 162 15.54 4.82 -0.98
CA VAL A 162 15.80 4.14 -2.26
C VAL A 162 15.88 5.15 -3.39
N PHE A 163 14.97 6.12 -3.45
CA PHE A 163 15.03 7.19 -4.46
C PHE A 163 16.28 8.04 -4.33
N LEU A 164 16.68 8.41 -3.10
CA LEU A 164 17.93 9.13 -2.85
C LEU A 164 19.15 8.32 -3.30
N GLY A 165 19.20 7.01 -2.99
CA GLY A 165 20.26 6.10 -3.42
C GLY A 165 20.35 5.98 -4.94
N LEU A 166 19.21 5.85 -5.63
CA LEU A 166 19.16 5.81 -7.09
C LEU A 166 19.65 7.12 -7.73
N LYS A 167 19.36 8.27 -7.11
CA LYS A 167 19.87 9.58 -7.50
C LYS A 167 21.38 9.67 -7.34
N LEU A 168 21.91 9.29 -6.18
CA LEU A 168 23.35 9.27 -5.93
C LEU A 168 24.10 8.32 -6.86
N ALA A 169 23.46 7.22 -7.27
CA ALA A 169 24.02 6.26 -8.22
C ALA A 169 23.92 6.69 -9.70
N GLY A 170 23.36 7.87 -10.02
CA GLY A 170 23.16 8.34 -11.39
C GLY A 170 22.19 7.50 -12.22
N LYS A 171 21.43 6.60 -11.58
CA LYS A 171 20.43 5.71 -12.23
C LYS A 171 19.01 6.26 -12.14
N PHE A 172 18.85 7.42 -11.52
CA PHE A 172 17.58 8.12 -11.53
C PHE A 172 17.35 8.70 -12.93
N PRO A 173 16.16 8.52 -13.54
CA PRO A 173 15.90 9.05 -14.87
C PRO A 173 16.02 10.57 -14.82
N ALA A 174 17.13 11.09 -15.35
CA ALA A 174 17.26 12.50 -15.66
C ALA A 174 16.23 12.79 -16.74
N GLY A 175 15.19 13.55 -16.39
CA GLY A 175 14.20 13.95 -17.38
C GLY A 175 14.89 14.76 -18.45
N GLU A 176 14.80 14.32 -19.70
CA GLU A 176 14.77 15.25 -20.81
C GLU A 176 13.56 16.15 -20.56
N VAL A 177 13.84 17.34 -20.04
CA VAL A 177 12.90 18.45 -20.06
C VAL A 177 12.78 18.84 -21.52
N VAL A 178 11.84 18.23 -22.25
CA VAL A 178 11.47 18.73 -23.56
C VAL A 178 10.77 20.08 -23.32
N PRO A 179 11.31 21.18 -23.89
CA PRO A 179 10.74 22.51 -23.73
C PRO A 179 9.30 22.62 -24.24
#